data_AF-A0A0X8JKA0-F1
#
_entry.id   AF-A0A0X8JKA0-F1
#
_cell.length_a   1.000
_cell.length_b   1.000
_cell.length_c   1.000
_cell.angle_alpha   90.00
_cell.angle_beta   90.00
_cell.angle_gamma   90.00
#
_symmetry.space_group_name_H-M   'P 1'
#
loop_
_entity.id
_entity.type
_entity.pdbx_description
1 polymer ?
#
loop_
_entity_poly.entity_id
_entity_poly.type
_entity_poly.pdbx_seq_one_letter_code
_entity_poly.pdbx_strand_id
1 'polypeptide(L)'
;MILEWAAAGAVILAGLIFCVRIMRRGITTLDEDRVQYLERIHAEERQLDEDRKNISLDEHLHVLHAAVADLLRLAGNPPGHALTGHGSTLVLRTPEGEWRIELIMRERTLRRTHKVLHGRSRWLLSGFGRNEHFEDLAGLMCNLNAYLHGDKLVPPEPAHLARRLSH
;
A
#
# COMPACT_ATOMS: atom_id res chain seq x y z
N MET A 1 10.75 -26.26 -63.79
CA MET A 1 11.20 -24.95 -63.28
C MET A 1 10.07 -24.14 -62.66
N ILE A 2 9.02 -23.66 -63.35
CA ILE A 2 7.97 -22.83 -62.72
C ILE A 2 7.18 -23.57 -61.60
N LEU A 3 6.95 -24.88 -61.78
CA LEU A 3 6.22 -25.71 -60.82
C LEU A 3 6.96 -25.89 -59.47
N GLU A 4 8.29 -25.92 -59.49
CA GLU A 4 9.12 -26.11 -58.30
C GLU A 4 9.19 -24.83 -57.44
N TRP A 5 9.23 -23.65 -58.09
CA TRP A 5 9.15 -22.37 -57.41
C TRP A 5 7.77 -22.11 -56.79
N ALA A 6 6.70 -22.58 -57.44
CA ALA A 6 5.34 -22.49 -56.89
C ALA A 6 5.17 -23.39 -55.65
N ALA A 7 5.74 -24.60 -55.66
CA ALA A 7 5.71 -25.50 -54.51
C ALA A 7 6.51 -24.93 -53.31
N ALA A 8 7.69 -24.35 -53.58
CA ALA A 8 8.49 -23.69 -52.54
C ALA A 8 7.73 -22.50 -51.91
N GLY A 9 7.05 -21.68 -52.72
CA GLY A 9 6.22 -20.58 -52.22
C GLY A 9 5.05 -21.05 -51.33
N ALA A 10 4.41 -22.15 -51.70
CA ALA A 10 3.30 -22.72 -50.92
C ALA A 10 3.76 -23.24 -49.54
N VAL A 11 4.94 -23.87 -49.46
CA VAL A 11 5.50 -24.35 -48.18
C VAL A 11 5.86 -23.18 -47.26
N ILE A 12 6.46 -22.12 -47.79
CA ILE A 12 6.80 -20.93 -47.01
C ILE A 12 5.53 -20.26 -46.48
N LEU A 13 4.50 -20.12 -47.32
CA LEU A 13 3.22 -19.54 -46.92
C LEU A 13 2.53 -20.37 -45.83
N ALA A 14 2.52 -21.70 -45.97
CA ALA A 14 1.97 -22.61 -44.98
C ALA A 14 2.71 -22.51 -43.63
N GLY A 15 4.05 -22.43 -43.67
CA GLY A 15 4.88 -22.21 -42.47
C GLY A 15 4.58 -20.88 -41.79
N LEU A 16 4.44 -19.79 -42.55
CA LEU A 16 4.09 -18.47 -42.03
C LEU A 16 2.72 -18.46 -41.35
N ILE A 17 1.71 -19.05 -41.98
CA ILE A 17 0.36 -19.18 -41.41
C ILE A 17 0.39 -19.99 -40.10
N PHE A 18 1.17 -21.06 -40.06
CA PHE A 18 1.32 -21.90 -38.87
C PHE A 18 1.99 -21.14 -37.71
N CYS A 19 3.08 -20.42 -37.98
CA CYS A 19 3.76 -19.58 -36.98
C CYS A 19 2.85 -18.48 -36.43
N VAL A 20 2.09 -17.78 -37.30
CA VAL A 20 1.12 -16.76 -36.88
C VAL A 20 0.02 -17.37 -36.02
N ARG A 21 -0.43 -18.58 -36.35
CA ARG A 21 -1.48 -19.27 -35.57
C ARG A 21 -1.00 -19.70 -34.18
N ILE A 22 0.22 -20.21 -34.06
CA ILE A 22 0.81 -20.54 -32.75
C ILE A 22 0.98 -19.27 -31.91
N MET A 23 1.50 -18.19 -32.50
CA MET A 23 1.70 -16.92 -31.81
C MET A 23 0.37 -16.32 -31.33
N ARG A 24 -0.68 -16.34 -32.17
CA ARG A 24 -2.02 -15.90 -31.77
C ARG A 24 -2.59 -16.74 -30.63
N ARG A 25 -2.41 -18.06 -30.65
CA ARG A 25 -2.85 -18.94 -29.55
C ARG A 25 -2.09 -18.68 -28.26
N GLY A 26 -0.78 -18.43 -28.34
CA GLY A 26 0.04 -18.07 -27.18
C GLY A 26 -0.31 -16.71 -26.59
N ILE A 27 -0.67 -15.73 -27.43
CA ILE A 27 -1.13 -14.41 -26.97
C ILE A 27 -2.49 -14.53 -26.29
N THR A 28 -3.44 -15.31 -26.84
CA THR A 28 -4.76 -15.49 -26.20
C THR A 28 -4.65 -16.19 -24.84
N THR A 29 -3.77 -17.19 -24.69
CA THR A 29 -3.56 -17.85 -23.38
C THR A 29 -2.94 -16.90 -22.35
N LEU A 30 -2.03 -16.03 -22.77
CA LEU A 30 -1.44 -15.02 -21.88
C LEU A 30 -2.45 -13.95 -21.44
N ASP A 31 -3.34 -13.53 -22.34
CA ASP A 31 -4.41 -12.58 -22.01
C ASP A 31 -5.45 -13.22 -21.07
N GLU A 32 -5.79 -14.49 -21.26
CA GLU A 32 -6.67 -15.24 -20.35
C GLU A 32 -6.05 -15.38 -18.95
N ASP A 33 -4.77 -15.76 -18.85
CA ASP A 33 -4.05 -15.83 -17.59
C ASP A 33 -4.00 -14.45 -16.91
N ARG A 34 -3.74 -13.39 -17.67
CA ARG A 34 -3.71 -12.02 -17.15
C ARG A 34 -5.06 -11.61 -16.56
N VAL A 35 -6.16 -11.91 -17.23
CA VAL A 35 -7.52 -11.64 -16.72
C VAL A 35 -7.76 -12.42 -15.44
N GLN A 36 -7.38 -13.70 -15.40
CA GLN A 36 -7.53 -14.53 -14.21
C GLN A 36 -6.73 -14.01 -13.01
N TYR A 37 -5.49 -13.58 -13.22
CA TYR A 37 -4.68 -12.97 -12.16
C TYR A 37 -5.28 -11.65 -11.66
N LEU A 38 -5.78 -10.80 -12.56
CA LEU A 38 -6.43 -9.54 -12.18
C LEU A 38 -7.72 -9.78 -11.40
N GLU A 39 -8.54 -10.75 -11.81
CA GLU A 39 -9.74 -11.13 -11.07
C GLU A 39 -9.42 -11.64 -9.66
N ARG A 40 -8.36 -12.45 -9.54
CA ARG A 40 -7.88 -12.93 -8.25
C ARG A 40 -7.40 -11.78 -7.36
N ILE A 41 -6.60 -10.87 -7.90
CA ILE A 41 -6.13 -9.67 -7.17
C ILE A 41 -7.32 -8.86 -6.67
N HIS A 42 -8.29 -8.55 -7.54
CA HIS A 42 -9.48 -7.79 -7.12
C HIS A 42 -10.32 -8.54 -6.08
N ALA A 43 -10.38 -9.87 -6.14
CA ALA A 43 -11.10 -10.67 -5.14
C ALA A 43 -10.38 -10.62 -3.78
N GLU A 44 -9.05 -10.77 -3.77
CA GLU A 44 -8.22 -10.66 -2.58
C GLU A 44 -8.25 -9.24 -1.99
N GLU A 45 -8.23 -8.20 -2.83
CA GLU A 45 -8.37 -6.79 -2.40
C GLU A 45 -9.72 -6.53 -1.73
N ARG A 46 -10.83 -7.06 -2.30
CA ARG A 46 -12.15 -6.95 -1.67
C ARG A 46 -12.19 -7.66 -0.32
N GLN A 47 -11.54 -8.82 -0.21
CA GLN A 47 -11.45 -9.55 1.04
C GLN A 47 -10.67 -8.75 2.08
N LEU A 48 -9.52 -8.19 1.70
CA LEU A 48 -8.73 -7.30 2.55
C LEU A 48 -9.53 -6.06 2.99
N ASP A 49 -10.36 -5.51 2.12
CA ASP A 49 -11.22 -4.37 2.45
C ASP A 49 -12.32 -4.75 3.45
N GLU A 50 -12.90 -5.94 3.35
CA GLU A 50 -13.85 -6.45 4.34
C GLU A 50 -13.16 -6.79 5.67
N ASP A 51 -11.96 -7.36 5.64
CA ASP A 51 -11.17 -7.70 6.83
C ASP A 51 -10.69 -6.42 7.53
N ARG A 52 -10.31 -5.40 6.77
CA ARG A 52 -9.93 -4.06 7.28
C ARG A 52 -11.04 -3.44 8.14
N LYS A 53 -12.31 -3.68 7.81
CA LYS A 53 -13.46 -3.21 8.61
C LYS A 53 -13.56 -3.86 9.99
N ASN A 54 -12.81 -4.93 10.25
CA ASN A 54 -12.83 -5.65 11.52
C ASN A 54 -11.57 -5.43 12.38
N ILE A 55 -10.59 -4.66 11.91
CA ILE A 55 -9.37 -4.36 12.68
C ILE A 55 -9.78 -3.60 13.96
N SER A 56 -9.29 -4.08 15.10
CA SER A 56 -9.55 -3.47 16.41
C SER A 56 -8.65 -2.26 16.68
N LEU A 57 -9.01 -1.39 17.62
CA LEU A 57 -8.14 -0.28 18.04
C LEU A 57 -6.74 -0.76 18.47
N ASP A 58 -6.69 -1.86 19.23
CA ASP A 58 -5.45 -2.45 19.73
C ASP A 58 -4.53 -2.91 18.59
N GLU A 59 -5.13 -3.53 17.56
CA GLU A 59 -4.39 -3.98 16.39
C GLU A 59 -3.86 -2.80 15.55
N HIS A 60 -4.64 -1.73 15.39
CA HIS A 60 -4.14 -0.50 14.75
C HIS A 60 -2.92 0.09 15.48
N LEU A 61 -2.91 0.04 16.81
CA LEU A 61 -1.78 0.52 17.61
C LEU A 61 -0.58 -0.42 17.53
N HIS A 62 -0.82 -1.73 17.49
CA HIS A 62 0.24 -2.71 17.31
C HIS A 62 0.94 -2.52 15.96
N VAL A 63 0.15 -2.32 14.89
CA VAL A 63 0.66 -1.99 13.56
C VAL A 63 1.44 -0.67 13.57
N LEU A 64 0.91 0.38 14.19
CA LEU A 64 1.61 1.66 14.30
C LEU A 64 2.94 1.51 15.04
N HIS A 65 2.94 0.83 16.20
CA HIS A 65 4.15 0.63 16.99
C HIS A 65 5.21 -0.14 16.19
N ALA A 66 4.81 -1.22 15.50
CA ALA A 66 5.71 -1.98 14.63
C ALA A 66 6.25 -1.12 13.49
N ALA A 67 5.41 -0.30 12.87
CA ALA A 67 5.80 0.54 11.75
C ALA A 67 6.79 1.65 12.17
N VAL A 68 6.58 2.30 13.32
CA VAL A 68 7.52 3.31 13.85
C VAL A 68 8.83 2.65 14.31
N ALA A 69 8.77 1.48 14.94
CA ALA A 69 9.96 0.71 15.28
C ALA A 69 10.76 0.32 14.01
N ASP A 70 10.07 -0.04 12.93
CA ASP A 70 10.71 -0.36 11.66
C ASP A 70 11.36 0.87 11.00
N LEU A 71 10.73 2.06 11.08
CA LEU A 71 11.37 3.30 10.65
C LEU A 71 12.69 3.56 11.40
N LEU A 72 12.69 3.41 12.72
CA LEU A 72 13.92 3.57 13.52
C LEU A 72 14.98 2.53 13.14
N ARG A 73 14.56 1.29 12.88
CA ARG A 73 15.44 0.21 12.42
C ARG A 73 16.07 0.55 11.07
N LEU A 74 15.28 1.05 10.12
CA LEU A 74 15.75 1.49 8.79
C LEU A 74 16.73 2.68 8.89
N ALA A 75 16.53 3.56 9.87
CA ALA A 75 17.46 4.65 10.19
C ALA A 75 18.71 4.20 10.99
N GLY A 76 18.88 2.90 11.25
CA GLY A 76 20.04 2.36 11.97
C GLY A 76 19.96 2.44 13.50
N ASN A 77 18.76 2.55 14.07
CA ASN A 77 18.51 2.67 15.51
C ASN A 77 19.32 3.81 16.17
N PRO A 78 19.08 5.07 15.77
CA PRO A 78 19.83 6.20 16.28
C PRO A 78 19.74 6.30 17.82
N PRO A 79 20.86 6.59 18.52
CA PRO A 79 20.88 6.65 19.98
C PRO A 79 19.95 7.74 20.52
N GLY A 80 19.41 7.52 21.72
CA GLY A 80 18.48 8.45 22.36
C GLY A 80 17.04 8.39 21.82
N HIS A 81 16.75 7.48 20.88
CA HIS A 81 15.39 7.21 20.44
C HIS A 81 14.75 6.12 21.31
N ALA A 82 13.54 6.37 21.81
CA ALA A 82 12.78 5.40 22.56
C ALA A 82 11.30 5.47 22.18
N LEU A 83 10.69 4.30 22.01
CA LEU A 83 9.29 4.17 21.65
C LEU A 83 8.51 3.57 22.83
N THR A 84 7.43 4.23 23.24
CA THR A 84 6.55 3.76 24.32
C THR A 84 5.09 3.91 23.91
N GLY A 85 4.34 2.82 23.86
CA GLY A 85 2.90 2.81 23.58
C GLY A 85 2.07 2.59 24.84
N HIS A 86 1.00 3.37 25.02
CA HIS A 86 0.01 3.15 26.06
C HIS A 86 -1.40 3.54 25.58
N GLY A 87 -2.33 2.58 25.59
CA GLY A 87 -3.68 2.81 25.07
C GLY A 87 -3.63 3.35 23.64
N SER A 88 -4.47 4.35 23.32
CA SER A 88 -4.53 4.99 21.99
C SER A 88 -3.35 5.92 21.65
N THR A 89 -2.30 5.95 22.46
CA THR A 89 -1.21 6.91 22.32
C THR A 89 0.15 6.21 22.24
N LEU A 90 0.95 6.61 21.26
CA LEU A 90 2.32 6.20 21.06
C LEU A 90 3.23 7.43 21.22
N VAL A 91 4.24 7.33 22.09
CA VAL A 91 5.22 8.39 22.33
C VAL A 91 6.56 7.95 21.79
N LEU A 92 7.11 8.73 20.86
CA LEU A 92 8.46 8.60 20.34
C LEU A 92 9.32 9.69 20.96
N ARG A 93 10.21 9.30 21.87
CA ARG A 93 11.26 10.19 22.37
C ARG A 93 12.40 10.22 21.39
N THR A 94 12.86 11.41 21.04
CA THR A 94 14.08 11.68 20.27
C THR A 94 15.03 12.53 21.13
N PRO A 95 16.31 12.65 20.76
CA PRO A 95 17.25 13.54 21.45
C PRO A 95 16.81 15.01 21.48
N GLU A 96 16.00 15.43 20.51
CA GLU A 96 15.52 16.81 20.36
C GLU A 96 14.25 17.07 21.19
N GLY A 97 13.47 16.03 21.52
CA GLY A 97 12.20 16.16 22.21
C GLY A 97 11.27 14.97 22.01
N GLU A 98 10.00 15.11 22.38
CA GLU A 98 9.02 14.04 22.29
C GLU A 98 8.00 14.31 21.17
N TRP A 99 7.78 13.29 20.33
CA TRP A 99 6.63 13.18 19.45
C TRP A 99 5.57 12.31 20.10
N ARG A 100 4.32 12.78 20.10
CA ARG A 100 3.14 12.01 20.52
C ARG A 100 2.24 11.77 19.32
N ILE A 101 1.92 10.51 19.11
CA ILE A 101 1.06 10.01 18.05
C ILE A 101 -0.18 9.44 18.74
N GLU A 102 -1.36 10.00 18.45
CA GLU A 102 -2.61 9.55 19.06
C GLU A 102 -3.59 9.07 17.98
N LEU A 103 -4.21 7.92 18.22
CA LEU A 103 -5.27 7.38 17.39
C LEU A 103 -6.64 7.85 17.91
N ILE A 104 -7.28 8.72 17.14
CA ILE A 104 -8.66 9.15 17.38
C ILE A 104 -9.57 8.26 16.55
N MET A 105 -10.11 7.23 17.19
CA MET A 105 -11.06 6.30 16.59
C MET A 105 -12.18 5.98 17.58
N ARG A 106 -13.42 5.93 17.09
CA ARG A 106 -14.56 5.45 17.87
C ARG A 106 -14.78 3.98 17.57
N GLU A 107 -14.58 3.12 18.56
CA GLU A 107 -14.89 1.71 18.47
C GLU A 107 -16.25 1.39 19.11
N ARG A 108 -17.08 0.61 18.43
CA ARG A 108 -18.33 0.06 18.98
C ARG A 108 -18.41 -1.42 18.70
N THR A 109 -18.31 -2.22 19.75
CA THR A 109 -18.48 -3.67 19.67
C THR A 109 -19.97 -4.02 19.49
N LEU A 110 -20.32 -4.67 18.39
CA LEU A 110 -21.68 -5.17 18.16
C LEU A 110 -21.87 -6.50 18.88
N ARG A 111 -22.62 -6.46 20.00
CA ARG A 111 -22.85 -7.60 20.92
C ARG A 111 -23.39 -8.88 20.26
N ARG A 112 -24.06 -8.79 19.10
CA ARG A 112 -24.70 -9.95 18.44
C ARG A 112 -23.81 -10.69 17.44
N THR A 113 -22.72 -10.07 16.97
CA THR A 113 -21.98 -10.56 15.80
C THR A 113 -20.48 -10.70 16.04
N HIS A 114 -19.98 -10.38 17.24
CA HIS A 114 -18.54 -10.21 17.53
C HIS A 114 -17.82 -9.26 16.56
N LYS A 115 -18.57 -8.47 15.78
CA LYS A 115 -18.03 -7.49 14.84
C LYS A 115 -17.77 -6.18 15.58
N VAL A 116 -16.60 -5.63 15.34
CA VAL A 116 -16.22 -4.30 15.79
C VAL A 116 -16.58 -3.33 14.67
N LEU A 117 -17.45 -2.37 14.97
CA LEU A 117 -17.64 -1.21 14.08
C LEU A 117 -16.70 -0.12 14.57
N HIS A 118 -15.78 0.31 13.72
CA HIS A 118 -14.99 1.50 13.97
C HIS A 118 -15.41 2.65 13.06
N GLY A 119 -15.33 3.87 13.59
CA GLY A 119 -15.33 5.08 12.77
C GLY A 119 -14.04 5.20 11.98
N ARG A 120 -13.97 6.17 11.05
CA ARG A 120 -12.75 6.48 10.30
C ARG A 120 -11.60 6.77 11.27
N SER A 121 -10.47 6.09 11.10
CA SER A 121 -9.26 6.36 11.88
C SER A 121 -8.74 7.76 11.55
N ARG A 122 -8.41 8.53 12.59
CA ARG A 122 -7.71 9.80 12.45
C ARG A 122 -6.51 9.78 13.37
N TRP A 123 -5.39 10.22 12.86
CA TRP A 123 -4.15 10.25 13.61
C TRP A 123 -3.79 11.68 13.95
N LEU A 124 -3.39 11.91 15.19
CA LEU A 124 -2.89 13.18 15.66
C LEU A 124 -1.39 13.03 15.92
N LEU A 125 -0.57 13.83 15.24
CA LEU A 125 0.86 13.96 15.51
C LEU A 125 1.11 15.29 16.19
N SER A 126 1.60 15.25 17.43
CA SER A 126 1.93 16.43 18.21
C SER A 126 3.37 16.36 18.71
N GLY A 127 4.07 17.50 18.67
CA GLY A 127 5.48 17.58 19.05
C GLY A 127 6.10 18.86 18.53
N PHE A 128 7.08 19.41 19.24
CA PHE A 128 7.84 20.59 18.79
C PHE A 128 6.96 21.80 18.41
N GLY A 129 5.84 22.00 19.11
CA GLY A 129 4.88 23.08 18.84
C GLY A 129 3.94 22.82 17.64
N ARG A 130 4.02 21.65 17.01
CA ARG A 130 3.14 21.22 15.92
C ARG A 130 2.01 20.35 16.42
N ASN A 131 0.88 20.41 15.74
CA ASN A 131 -0.28 19.56 15.99
C ASN A 131 -1.00 19.28 14.66
N GLU A 132 -0.70 18.14 14.05
CA GLU A 132 -1.11 17.79 12.69
C GLU A 132 -2.05 16.58 12.69
N HIS A 133 -3.06 16.62 11.82
CA HIS A 133 -4.06 15.55 11.70
C HIS A 133 -3.89 14.82 10.38
N PHE A 134 -3.94 13.49 10.41
CA PHE A 134 -3.86 12.62 9.24
C PHE A 134 -5.09 11.71 9.16
N GLU A 135 -5.64 11.54 7.97
CA GLU A 135 -6.79 10.66 7.72
C GLU A 135 -6.40 9.20 7.48
N ASP A 136 -5.10 8.93 7.31
CA ASP A 136 -4.55 7.62 7.02
C ASP A 136 -3.20 7.41 7.73
N LEU A 137 -2.83 6.14 7.91
CA LEU A 137 -1.56 5.77 8.53
C LEU A 137 -0.37 6.10 7.59
N ALA A 138 -0.55 5.95 6.28
CA ALA A 138 0.50 6.22 5.30
C ALA A 138 0.95 7.69 5.34
N GLY A 139 0.00 8.64 5.34
CA GLY A 139 0.30 10.07 5.46
C GLY A 139 1.03 10.41 6.76
N LEU A 140 0.59 9.83 7.88
CA LEU A 140 1.29 9.96 9.18
C LEU A 140 2.74 9.48 9.08
N MET A 141 2.97 8.27 8.56
CA MET A 141 4.29 7.64 8.50
C MET A 141 5.26 8.42 7.60
N CYS A 142 4.80 8.89 6.44
CA CYS A 142 5.60 9.71 5.53
C CYS A 142 6.06 11.02 6.19
N ASN A 143 5.16 11.71 6.88
CA ASN A 143 5.49 12.98 7.54
C ASN A 143 6.40 12.74 8.75
N LEU A 144 6.10 11.74 9.58
CA LEU A 144 6.97 11.37 10.70
C LEU A 144 8.39 11.03 10.22
N ASN A 145 8.52 10.25 9.14
CA ASN A 145 9.81 9.92 8.57
C ASN A 145 10.56 11.17 8.10
N ALA A 146 9.88 12.10 7.41
CA ALA A 146 10.48 13.37 6.99
C ALA A 146 10.96 14.20 8.18
N TYR A 147 10.18 14.27 9.26
CA TYR A 147 10.57 14.97 10.49
C TYR A 147 11.78 14.33 11.16
N LEU A 148 11.88 13.00 11.20
CA LEU A 148 13.03 12.30 11.79
C LEU A 148 14.32 12.46 10.99
N HIS A 149 14.23 12.65 9.67
CA HIS A 149 15.39 12.89 8.81
C HIS A 149 15.80 14.36 8.74
N GLY A 150 15.10 15.27 9.45
CA GLY A 150 15.37 16.70 9.42
C GLY A 150 15.08 17.35 8.06
N ASP A 151 14.37 16.64 7.17
CA ASP A 151 14.01 17.17 5.87
C ASP A 151 12.96 18.27 6.07
N LYS A 152 13.30 19.47 5.60
CA LYS A 152 12.30 20.53 5.37
C LYS A 152 11.25 19.95 4.45
N LEU A 153 10.06 19.65 4.98
CA LEU A 153 8.83 19.24 4.30
C LEU A 153 9.05 18.89 2.82
N VAL A 154 8.98 17.61 2.47
CA VAL A 154 8.57 17.26 1.10
C VAL A 154 7.23 17.97 0.90
N PRO A 155 7.13 18.94 -0.02
CA PRO A 155 5.89 19.67 -0.21
C PRO A 155 4.80 18.66 -0.60
N PRO A 156 3.53 18.90 -0.21
CA PRO A 156 2.44 18.03 -0.58
C PRO A 156 2.51 17.78 -2.09
N GLU A 157 2.43 16.51 -2.47
CA GLU A 157 2.53 16.07 -3.84
C GLU A 157 1.72 17.01 -4.74
N PRO A 158 2.34 17.67 -5.71
CA PRO A 158 1.67 18.74 -6.43
C PRO A 158 0.46 18.16 -7.16
N ALA A 159 -0.67 18.88 -7.12
CA ALA A 159 -2.01 18.40 -7.55
C ALA A 159 -2.09 17.76 -8.96
N HIS A 160 -1.05 17.89 -9.78
CA HIS A 160 -0.95 17.25 -11.08
C HIS A 160 -0.55 15.76 -11.03
N LEU A 161 0.00 15.26 -9.92
CA LEU A 161 0.34 13.84 -9.73
C LEU A 161 -0.82 13.03 -9.13
N ALA A 162 -1.61 13.61 -8.21
CA ALA A 162 -2.82 13.00 -7.66
C ALA A 162 -3.88 12.65 -8.74
N ARG A 163 -3.82 13.28 -9.92
CA ARG A 163 -4.74 13.02 -11.03
C ARG A 163 -4.39 11.76 -11.84
N ARG A 164 -3.22 11.14 -11.65
CA ARG A 164 -2.81 9.95 -12.43
C ARG A 164 -3.36 8.63 -11.90
N LEU A 165 -3.86 8.59 -10.67
CA LEU A 165 -4.43 7.38 -10.05
C LEU A 165 -5.96 7.37 -10.01
N SER A 166 -6.61 8.34 -10.67
CA SER A 166 -8.08 8.44 -10.76
C SER A 166 -8.63 8.07 -12.15
N HIS A 167 -7.93 7.21 -12.90
CA HIS A 167 -8.42 6.65 -14.16
C HIS A 167 -8.30 5.13 -14.19
#